data_AF-A0A6P5RI91-F1
#
_entry.id   AF-A0A6P5RI91-F1
#
_cell.length_a   1.000
_cell.length_b   1.000
_cell.length_c   1.000
_cell.angle_alpha   90.00
_cell.angle_beta   90.00
_cell.angle_gamma   90.00
#
_symmetry.space_group_name_H-M   'P 1'
#
loop_
_entity.id
_entity.type
_entity.pdbx_description
1 polymer ?
#
loop_
_entity_poly.entity_id
_entity_poly.type
_entity_poly.pdbx_seq_one_letter_code
_entity_poly.pdbx_strand_id
1 'polypeptide(L)'
;MAVFYGDFMPLLLENVCYLSIHVGSFRDMLVPGMVSTFEGMCNLSTLEIKSDPEFFEPKTDCSGFNMGYWRLQNISFIHKLKEVTIELSIGSNGIQFAKYVLEHAQNLKKMTVFHAPQQSKAVRKITKSKIASSAKLVFLEDRERG
;
A
#
# COMPACT_ATOMS: atom_id res chain seq x y z
N MET A 1 0.85 7.48 21.81
CA MET A 1 -0.40 6.90 21.28
C MET A 1 -1.28 8.07 20.91
N ALA A 2 -1.49 8.33 19.62
CA ALA A 2 -2.43 9.35 19.19
C ALA A 2 -3.71 8.62 18.74
N VAL A 3 -4.81 8.87 19.44
CA VAL A 3 -6.13 8.34 19.12
C VAL A 3 -6.89 9.50 18.47
N PHE A 4 -7.23 9.37 17.19
CA PHE A 4 -7.91 10.43 16.44
C PHE A 4 -9.39 10.03 16.23
N TYR A 5 -10.29 10.83 16.78
CA TYR A 5 -11.75 10.67 16.61
C TYR A 5 -12.20 11.27 15.26
N GLY A 6 -13.09 10.56 14.57
CA GLY A 6 -13.39 10.70 13.13
C GLY A 6 -14.02 12.01 12.65
N ASP A 7 -14.46 12.92 13.52
CA ASP A 7 -15.31 14.04 13.09
C ASP A 7 -14.55 15.33 12.70
N PHE A 8 -13.22 15.40 12.93
CA PHE A 8 -12.40 16.59 12.62
C PHE A 8 -11.30 16.36 11.55
N MET A 9 -11.18 15.15 11.01
CA MET A 9 -10.07 14.78 10.12
C MET A 9 -10.16 15.23 8.65
N PRO A 10 -11.32 15.41 7.99
CA PRO A 10 -11.32 15.60 6.54
C PRO A 10 -10.66 16.91 6.09
N LEU A 11 -10.66 17.97 6.91
CA LEU A 11 -10.12 19.29 6.52
C LEU A 11 -8.61 19.45 6.79
N LEU A 12 -8.06 18.79 7.82
CA LEU A 12 -6.66 18.99 8.21
C LEU A 12 -5.68 18.32 7.24
N LEU A 13 -6.10 17.22 6.62
CA LEU A 13 -5.26 16.42 5.72
C LEU A 13 -5.65 16.58 4.24
N GLU A 14 -6.64 17.43 3.94
CA GLU A 14 -7.15 17.64 2.58
C GLU A 14 -6.05 18.05 1.61
N ASN A 15 -5.13 18.91 2.05
CA ASN A 15 -4.05 19.44 1.22
C ASN A 15 -2.83 18.50 1.10
N VAL A 16 -2.85 17.34 1.76
CA VAL A 16 -1.74 16.37 1.69
C VAL A 16 -1.77 15.68 0.33
N CYS A 17 -0.74 15.95 -0.49
CA CYS A 17 -0.58 15.36 -1.82
C CYS A 17 0.50 14.27 -1.89
N TYR A 18 1.33 14.17 -0.84
CA TYR A 18 2.41 13.19 -0.69
C TYR A 18 2.38 12.60 0.72
N LEU A 19 2.48 11.28 0.82
CA LEU A 19 2.57 10.55 2.09
C LEU A 19 3.64 9.47 1.97
N SER A 20 4.54 9.43 2.96
CA SER A 20 5.51 8.36 3.12
C SER A 20 5.33 7.74 4.51
N ILE A 21 5.12 6.43 4.54
CA ILE A 21 4.93 5.66 5.78
C ILE A 21 6.06 4.65 5.86
N HIS A 22 6.74 4.60 7.01
CA HIS A 22 7.70 3.54 7.31
C HIS A 22 7.10 2.61 8.38
N VAL A 23 7.04 1.32 8.09
CA VAL A 23 6.51 0.29 9.00
C VAL A 23 7.52 -0.83 9.17
N GLY A 24 7.46 -1.58 10.27
CA GLY A 24 8.26 -2.82 10.36
C GLY A 24 7.79 -3.87 9.35
N SER A 25 6.48 -4.16 9.35
CA SER A 25 5.82 -5.08 8.42
C SER A 25 4.37 -4.68 8.18
N PHE A 26 3.77 -5.13 7.08
CA PHE A 26 2.39 -4.79 6.68
C PHE A 26 1.34 -5.60 7.47
N ARG A 27 1.36 -5.46 8.80
CA ARG A 27 0.55 -6.23 9.75
C ARG A 27 -0.94 -5.92 9.67
N ASP A 28 -1.75 -6.88 10.08
CA ASP A 28 -3.20 -6.79 10.15
C ASP A 28 -3.65 -5.63 11.05
N MET A 29 -3.01 -5.45 12.22
CA MET A 29 -3.31 -4.34 13.13
C MET A 29 -3.10 -2.95 12.52
N LEU A 30 -2.24 -2.82 11.50
CA LEU A 30 -1.94 -1.52 10.87
C LEU A 30 -2.98 -1.15 9.81
N VAL A 31 -3.56 -2.14 9.14
CA VAL A 31 -4.43 -1.91 7.98
C VAL A 31 -5.62 -0.99 8.32
N PRO A 32 -6.38 -1.19 9.41
CA PRO A 32 -7.45 -0.27 9.78
C PRO A 32 -6.96 1.17 10.02
N GLY A 33 -5.83 1.33 10.73
CA GLY A 33 -5.25 2.64 11.01
C GLY A 33 -4.78 3.37 9.75
N MET A 34 -4.24 2.63 8.78
CA MET A 34 -3.90 3.19 7.47
C MET A 34 -5.15 3.66 6.72
N VAL A 35 -6.21 2.87 6.70
CA VAL A 35 -7.48 3.26 6.07
C VAL A 35 -8.05 4.53 6.71
N SER A 36 -8.12 4.59 8.04
CA SER A 36 -8.59 5.80 8.73
C SER A 36 -7.71 7.03 8.43
N THR A 37 -6.41 6.84 8.28
CA THR A 37 -5.49 7.92 7.86
C THR A 37 -5.79 8.38 6.43
N PHE A 38 -6.13 7.44 5.54
CA PHE A 38 -6.43 7.71 4.14
C PHE A 38 -7.74 8.48 3.93
N GLU A 39 -8.73 8.30 4.82
CA GLU A 39 -10.03 8.99 4.73
C GLU A 39 -9.89 10.52 4.72
N GLY A 40 -8.90 11.08 5.42
CA GLY A 40 -8.65 12.52 5.44
C GLY A 40 -7.85 13.07 4.25
N MET A 41 -7.20 12.23 3.45
CA MET A 41 -6.20 12.64 2.45
C MET A 41 -6.74 12.66 1.02
N CYS A 42 -7.85 13.35 0.80
CA CYS A 42 -8.58 13.30 -0.47
C CYS A 42 -7.79 13.79 -1.70
N ASN A 43 -6.67 14.50 -1.55
CA ASN A 43 -5.82 14.98 -2.65
C ASN A 43 -4.50 14.23 -2.79
N LEU A 44 -4.33 13.08 -2.12
CA LEU A 44 -3.11 12.31 -2.19
C LEU A 44 -2.83 11.84 -3.63
N SER A 45 -1.63 12.13 -4.11
CA SER A 45 -1.20 11.81 -5.48
C SER A 45 0.07 10.95 -5.51
N THR A 46 0.88 11.00 -4.46
CA THR A 46 2.05 10.14 -4.29
C THR A 46 1.99 9.44 -2.94
N LEU A 47 2.13 8.12 -2.96
CA LEU A 47 2.13 7.28 -1.75
C LEU A 47 3.38 6.39 -1.72
N GLU A 48 4.13 6.48 -0.64
CA GLU A 48 5.23 5.57 -0.34
C GLU A 48 4.94 4.77 0.93
N ILE A 49 5.08 3.46 0.84
CA ILE A 49 5.01 2.55 1.97
C ILE A 49 6.32 1.79 1.98
N LYS A 50 7.14 2.08 2.98
CA LYS A 50 8.44 1.48 3.23
C LYS A 50 8.34 0.47 4.36
N SER A 51 9.12 -0.60 4.27
CA SER A 51 9.15 -1.68 5.26
C SER A 51 10.57 -2.01 5.70
N ASP A 52 10.75 -2.46 6.93
CA ASP A 52 12.06 -2.97 7.33
C ASP A 52 12.40 -4.29 6.61
N PRO A 53 13.68 -4.53 6.28
CA PRO A 53 14.17 -5.84 5.84
C PRO A 53 14.09 -6.81 7.02
N GLU A 54 13.22 -7.82 6.92
CA GLU A 54 13.10 -8.98 7.80
C GLU A 54 13.07 -8.73 9.33
N PHE A 55 11.90 -8.96 9.94
CA PHE A 55 11.82 -9.30 11.37
C PHE A 55 11.31 -10.74 11.54
N PHE A 56 11.92 -11.48 12.46
CA PHE A 56 11.53 -12.82 12.94
C PHE A 56 10.19 -12.79 13.69
N GLU A 57 9.17 -12.20 13.09
CA GLU A 57 7.84 -12.12 13.68
C GLU A 57 7.07 -13.40 13.38
N PRO A 58 6.33 -13.94 14.35
CA PRO A 58 5.49 -15.11 14.12
C PRO A 58 4.54 -14.83 12.95
N LYS A 59 4.54 -15.75 11.99
CA LYS A 59 3.93 -15.68 10.64
C LYS A 59 2.42 -15.42 10.57
N THR A 60 1.76 -14.99 11.64
CA THR A 60 0.30 -15.11 11.77
C THR A 60 -0.49 -13.87 11.37
N ASP A 61 0.08 -12.65 11.44
CA ASP A 61 -0.76 -11.43 11.46
C ASP A 61 -0.43 -10.45 10.31
N CYS A 62 -0.17 -10.94 9.10
CA CYS A 62 0.15 -10.10 7.92
C CYS A 62 -0.64 -10.48 6.66
N SER A 63 -1.74 -11.22 6.82
CA SER A 63 -2.53 -11.76 5.68
C SER A 63 -4.05 -11.73 5.91
N GLY A 64 -4.54 -11.01 6.92
CA GLY A 64 -5.95 -10.91 7.24
C GLY A 64 -6.76 -10.11 6.22
N PHE A 65 -6.12 -9.30 5.37
CA PHE A 65 -6.82 -8.37 4.48
C PHE A 65 -6.62 -8.72 3.00
N ASN A 66 -7.73 -9.12 2.37
CA ASN A 66 -7.76 -9.48 0.96
C ASN A 66 -8.24 -8.33 0.06
N MET A 67 -8.25 -8.59 -1.25
CA MET A 67 -8.73 -7.66 -2.27
C MET A 67 -10.18 -7.19 -2.06
N GLY A 68 -11.04 -8.05 -1.50
CA GLY A 68 -12.42 -7.70 -1.17
C GLY A 68 -12.51 -6.65 -0.08
N TYR A 69 -11.69 -6.76 0.97
CA TYR A 69 -11.60 -5.75 2.01
C TYR A 69 -11.22 -4.38 1.43
N TRP A 70 -10.15 -4.30 0.62
CA TRP A 70 -9.69 -3.04 0.04
C TRP A 70 -10.75 -2.36 -0.85
N ARG A 71 -11.55 -3.15 -1.59
CA ARG A 71 -12.67 -2.62 -2.37
C ARG A 71 -13.76 -2.00 -1.51
N LEU A 72 -14.02 -2.56 -0.33
CA LEU A 72 -15.03 -2.02 0.60
C LEU A 72 -14.61 -0.69 1.23
N GLN A 73 -13.31 -0.38 1.29
CA GLN A 73 -12.82 0.85 1.92
C GLN A 73 -13.10 2.11 1.11
N ASN A 74 -13.41 1.99 -0.19
CA ASN A 74 -13.74 3.12 -1.08
C ASN A 74 -12.78 4.33 -0.92
N ILE A 75 -11.47 4.09 -0.99
CA ILE A 75 -10.45 5.10 -0.71
C ILE A 75 -10.61 6.31 -1.65
N SER A 76 -10.91 7.48 -1.08
CA SER A 76 -11.34 8.68 -1.81
C SER A 76 -10.32 9.17 -2.85
N PHE A 77 -9.02 9.12 -2.53
CA PHE A 77 -7.95 9.61 -3.39
C PHE A 77 -7.45 8.60 -4.42
N ILE A 78 -8.00 7.36 -4.47
CA ILE A 78 -7.44 6.28 -5.30
C ILE A 78 -7.28 6.67 -6.78
N HIS A 79 -8.26 7.42 -7.32
CA HIS A 79 -8.25 7.90 -8.69
C HIS A 79 -7.26 9.05 -8.93
N LYS A 80 -6.75 9.70 -7.88
CA LYS A 80 -5.76 10.79 -7.95
C LYS A 80 -4.32 10.32 -7.83
N LEU A 81 -4.09 9.09 -7.39
CA LEU A 81 -2.74 8.51 -7.32
C LEU A 81 -2.08 8.53 -8.70
N LYS A 82 -0.88 9.10 -8.74
CA LYS A 82 0.02 9.17 -9.90
C LYS A 82 1.24 8.29 -9.67
N GLU A 83 1.76 8.25 -8.45
CA GLU A 83 2.96 7.51 -8.12
C GLU A 83 2.78 6.71 -6.83
N VAL A 84 3.14 5.43 -6.88
CA VAL A 84 3.13 4.57 -5.71
C VAL A 84 4.45 3.84 -5.60
N THR A 85 5.03 3.85 -4.41
CA THR A 85 6.15 2.99 -4.06
C THR A 85 5.73 2.11 -2.91
N ILE A 86 5.88 0.79 -3.06
CA ILE A 86 5.60 -0.16 -1.99
C ILE A 86 6.76 -1.12 -1.83
N GLU A 87 7.13 -1.32 -0.58
CA GLU A 87 8.11 -2.26 -0.14
C GLU A 87 7.41 -3.49 0.43
N LEU A 88 7.65 -4.66 -0.16
CA LEU A 88 6.96 -5.89 0.22
C LEU A 88 7.58 -6.48 1.50
N SER A 89 6.76 -6.63 2.53
CA SER A 89 7.10 -7.39 3.75
C SER A 89 6.57 -8.83 3.70
N ILE A 90 6.78 -9.59 4.78
CA ILE A 90 6.13 -10.89 5.02
C ILE A 90 4.60 -10.74 4.93
N GLY A 91 3.94 -11.78 4.43
CA GLY A 91 2.48 -11.85 4.34
C GLY A 91 1.92 -11.40 3.00
N SER A 92 0.61 -11.22 2.94
CA SER A 92 -0.10 -10.91 1.70
C SER A 92 -0.79 -9.55 1.70
N ASN A 93 -0.93 -8.86 2.83
CA ASN A 93 -1.63 -7.58 2.88
C ASN A 93 -1.04 -6.55 1.89
N GLY A 94 0.30 -6.40 1.85
CA GLY A 94 0.97 -5.45 0.95
C GLY A 94 0.79 -5.83 -0.52
N ILE A 95 0.78 -7.14 -0.81
CA ILE A 95 0.48 -7.66 -2.14
C ILE A 95 -0.96 -7.31 -2.53
N GLN A 96 -1.94 -7.52 -1.64
CA GLN A 96 -3.34 -7.24 -1.93
C GLN A 96 -3.59 -5.74 -2.09
N PHE A 97 -2.95 -4.90 -1.29
CA PHE A 97 -3.01 -3.45 -1.45
C PHE A 97 -2.40 -3.00 -2.79
N ALA A 98 -1.24 -3.56 -3.16
CA ALA A 98 -0.62 -3.25 -4.45
C ALA A 98 -1.53 -3.60 -5.64
N LYS A 99 -2.20 -4.76 -5.57
CA LYS A 99 -3.19 -5.17 -6.57
C LYS A 99 -4.39 -4.23 -6.61
N TYR A 100 -4.89 -3.80 -5.45
CA TYR A 100 -5.98 -2.83 -5.37
C TYR A 100 -5.62 -1.52 -6.06
N VAL A 101 -4.42 -0.97 -5.77
CA VAL A 101 -3.93 0.24 -6.42
C VAL A 101 -3.89 0.06 -7.94
N LEU A 102 -3.30 -1.02 -8.45
CA LEU A 102 -3.23 -1.26 -9.89
C LEU A 102 -4.63 -1.34 -10.54
N GLU A 103 -5.59 -1.99 -9.88
CA GLU A 103 -6.93 -2.21 -10.43
C GLU A 103 -7.83 -0.95 -10.38
N HIS A 104 -7.55 0.00 -9.47
CA HIS A 104 -8.46 1.13 -9.21
C HIS A 104 -7.84 2.52 -9.46
N ALA A 105 -6.51 2.66 -9.49
CA ALA A 105 -5.85 3.95 -9.72
C ALA A 105 -5.74 4.28 -11.22
N GLN A 106 -6.77 4.96 -11.74
CA GLN A 106 -6.89 5.31 -13.16
C GLN A 106 -5.82 6.32 -13.64
N ASN A 107 -5.34 7.19 -12.76
CA ASN A 107 -4.33 8.20 -13.10
C ASN A 107 -2.89 7.79 -12.75
N LEU A 108 -2.69 6.52 -12.36
CA LEU A 108 -1.39 6.02 -11.98
C LEU A 108 -0.44 6.05 -13.19
N LYS A 109 0.71 6.69 -13.01
CA LYS A 109 1.77 6.82 -14.00
C LYS A 109 2.90 5.82 -13.73
N LYS A 110 3.20 5.58 -12.46
CA LYS A 110 4.29 4.71 -12.04
C LYS A 110 3.94 3.99 -10.75
N MET A 111 4.27 2.70 -10.72
CA MET A 111 4.32 1.93 -9.49
C MET A 111 5.67 1.25 -9.36
N THR A 112 6.34 1.47 -8.23
CA THR A 112 7.60 0.81 -7.88
C THR A 112 7.32 -0.20 -6.77
N VAL A 113 7.72 -1.44 -6.97
CA VAL A 113 7.59 -2.51 -5.98
C VAL A 113 8.98 -3.04 -5.63
N PHE A 114 9.43 -2.79 -4.41
CA PHE A 114 10.65 -3.40 -3.89
C PHE A 114 10.33 -4.74 -3.26
N HIS A 115 11.14 -5.75 -3.55
CA HIS A 115 10.91 -7.09 -3.05
C HIS A 115 12.22 -7.82 -2.74
N ALA A 116 12.13 -8.77 -1.83
CA ALA A 116 13.17 -9.74 -1.55
C ALA A 116 13.27 -10.81 -2.68
N PRO A 117 14.42 -11.50 -2.87
CA PRO A 117 14.56 -12.54 -3.89
C PRO A 117 13.54 -13.69 -3.76
N GLN A 118 13.24 -14.09 -2.52
CA GLN A 118 12.27 -15.14 -2.17
C GLN A 118 10.81 -14.77 -2.51
N GLN A 119 10.52 -13.49 -2.79
CA GLN A 119 9.18 -12.99 -3.09
C GLN A 119 8.83 -13.01 -4.59
N SER A 120 9.58 -13.73 -5.44
CA SER A 120 9.29 -13.88 -6.87
C SER A 120 7.84 -14.31 -7.19
N LYS A 121 7.22 -15.14 -6.34
CA LYS A 121 5.80 -15.51 -6.44
C LYS A 121 4.86 -14.32 -6.22
N ALA A 122 5.18 -13.41 -5.30
CA ALA A 122 4.42 -12.19 -5.04
C ALA A 122 4.51 -11.23 -6.24
N VAL A 123 5.72 -11.01 -6.75
CA VAL A 123 5.96 -10.22 -7.97
C VAL A 123 5.09 -10.73 -9.12
N ARG A 124 5.13 -12.04 -9.40
CA ARG A 124 4.32 -12.65 -10.46
C ARG A 124 2.81 -12.44 -10.26
N LYS A 125 2.32 -12.43 -9.01
CA LYS A 125 0.90 -12.16 -8.71
C LYS A 125 0.55 -10.69 -9.01
N ILE A 126 1.42 -9.75 -8.66
CA ILE A 126 1.23 -8.32 -8.91
C ILE A 126 1.25 -8.07 -10.42
N THR A 127 2.25 -8.59 -11.15
CA THR A 127 2.37 -8.42 -12.61
C THR A 127 1.14 -8.91 -13.39
N LYS A 128 0.48 -9.98 -12.92
CA LYS A 128 -0.72 -10.55 -13.55
C LYS A 128 -2.02 -9.80 -13.22
N SER A 129 -1.95 -8.75 -12.42
CA SER A 129 -3.15 -8.02 -12.00
C SER A 129 -3.68 -7.15 -13.11
N LYS A 130 -4.99 -6.90 -13.09
CA LYS A 130 -5.60 -5.90 -13.96
C LYS A 130 -5.02 -4.52 -13.61
N ILE A 131 -4.65 -3.77 -14.63
CA ILE A 131 -4.15 -2.39 -14.48
C ILE A 131 -5.18 -1.46 -15.11
N ALA A 132 -5.70 -0.50 -14.34
CA ALA A 132 -6.71 0.45 -14.80
C ALA A 132 -6.14 1.60 -15.64
N SER A 133 -4.82 1.77 -15.64
CA SER A 133 -4.08 2.84 -16.29
C SER A 133 -2.98 2.30 -17.21
N SER A 134 -2.26 3.20 -17.88
CA SER A 134 -1.03 2.88 -18.63
C SER A 134 0.23 2.93 -17.76
N ALA A 135 0.10 2.73 -16.44
CA ALA A 135 1.19 2.88 -15.48
C ALA A 135 2.41 2.01 -15.82
N LYS A 136 3.61 2.59 -15.65
CA LYS A 136 4.85 1.82 -15.66
C LYS A 136 5.01 1.09 -14.34
N LEU A 137 4.99 -0.24 -14.38
CA LEU A 137 5.26 -1.09 -13.23
C LEU A 137 6.76 -1.47 -13.20
N VAL A 138 7.44 -1.10 -12.13
CA VAL A 138 8.87 -1.35 -11.92
C VAL A 138 9.04 -2.24 -10.70
N PHE A 139 9.77 -3.34 -10.86
CA PHE A 139 10.16 -4.21 -9.75
C PHE A 139 11.64 -4.02 -9.48
N LEU A 140 11.98 -3.80 -8.22
CA LEU A 140 13.36 -3.64 -7.76
C LEU A 140 13.63 -4.74 -6.74
N GLU A 141 14.49 -5.68 -7.11
CA GLU A 141 14.98 -6.70 -6.18
C GLU A 141 16.03 -6.08 -5.27
N ASP A 142 15.84 -6.25 -3.97
CA ASP A 142 16.81 -5.88 -2.95
C ASP A 142 17.34 -7.15 -2.31
N ARG A 143 18.63 -7.43 -2.50
CA ARG A 143 19.27 -8.66 -2.03
C ARG A 143 19.60 -8.64 -0.55
N GLU A 144 19.62 -7.46 0.06
CA GLU A 144 19.82 -7.28 1.51
C GLU A 144 18.48 -7.45 2.26
N ARG A 145 17.36 -7.54 1.55
CA ARG A 145 16.05 -7.95 2.07
C ARG A 145 15.93 -9.46 1.99
N GLY A 146 16.25 -10.16 3.08
CA GLY A 146 16.08 -11.62 3.19
C GLY A 146 16.73 -12.22 4.42
#